data_AF-A0A096ABF2-F1
#
_entry.id   AF-A0A096ABF2-F1
#
_cell.length_a   1.000
_cell.length_b   1.000
_cell.length_c   1.000
_cell.angle_alpha   90.00
_cell.angle_beta   90.00
_cell.angle_gamma   90.00
#
_symmetry.space_group_name_H-M   'P 1'
#
loop_
_entity.id
_entity.type
_entity.pdbx_description
1 polymer ?
#
loop_
_entity_poly.entity_id
_entity_poly.type
_entity_poly.pdbx_seq_one_letter_code
_entity_poly.pdbx_strand_id
1 'polypeptide(L)'
;SPYHLPTVKGVLLRAVQRVWMYIYKVGTIVMAVAVVLFVLLQFPGVPAATKAAFEQRAETMVEDFKASVQNSPYAESLHSKETIYQLVNLHNQYRSERMVAASSADRVKALDTRFEQTYPELFRFVKPTNNDERAVNRALRQLAQKSQLLQNEIKNERIENSLLGSVSRFIEPATQWAGFDWRINVAFLSSFAARESAVATIGSMYEQGQGDRPEEAFASAETGYTALHAVAMLIFMIFTPPCIASMVVLKLNVQSYKLMLLAIALPFSLGLLFASAFFTLATHFAWDGLHTMVYFYFTVVAITLVLGFFRGSAVLPETSGGQASYHYR
;
A
#
# COMPACT_ATOMS: atom_id res chain seq x y z
N SER A 1 -51.29 -20.85 8.20
CA SER A 1 -50.35 -21.98 8.29
C SER A 1 -49.44 -21.80 9.49
N PRO A 2 -49.23 -22.84 10.32
CA PRO A 2 -48.37 -22.76 11.49
C PRO A 2 -46.91 -22.48 11.06
N TYR A 3 -46.29 -21.46 11.66
CA TYR A 3 -44.91 -21.06 11.40
C TYR A 3 -43.98 -22.08 12.08
N HIS A 4 -43.47 -23.04 11.31
CA HIS A 4 -42.51 -24.02 11.82
C HIS A 4 -41.14 -23.36 11.97
N LEU A 5 -40.58 -23.40 13.18
CA LEU A 5 -39.23 -22.91 13.44
C LEU A 5 -38.25 -23.65 12.52
N PRO A 6 -37.43 -22.91 11.75
CA PRO A 6 -36.52 -23.53 10.81
C PRO A 6 -35.48 -24.35 11.56
N THR A 7 -35.23 -25.58 11.11
CA THR A 7 -34.20 -26.44 11.70
C THR A 7 -32.83 -25.76 11.55
N VAL A 8 -32.12 -25.57 12.67
CA VAL A 8 -30.80 -24.89 12.72
C VAL A 8 -29.84 -25.44 11.67
N LYS A 9 -29.80 -26.77 11.51
CA LYS A 9 -29.00 -27.47 10.49
C LYS A 9 -29.35 -27.04 9.05
N GLY A 10 -30.64 -26.87 8.75
CA GLY A 10 -31.09 -26.45 7.42
C GLY A 10 -30.80 -24.98 7.10
N VAL A 11 -30.79 -24.12 8.12
CA VAL A 11 -30.35 -22.72 7.97
C VAL A 11 -28.84 -22.66 7.71
N LEU A 12 -28.04 -23.36 8.51
CA LEU A 12 -26.58 -23.45 8.36
C LEU A 12 -26.17 -24.01 7.00
N LEU A 13 -26.78 -25.12 6.57
CA LEU A 13 -26.43 -25.74 5.28
C LEU A 13 -26.74 -24.79 4.11
N ARG A 14 -27.88 -24.09 4.15
CA ARG A 14 -28.25 -23.11 3.12
C ARG A 14 -27.34 -21.88 3.14
N ALA A 15 -26.93 -21.42 4.32
CA ALA A 15 -25.97 -20.33 4.46
C ALA A 15 -24.61 -20.73 3.83
N VAL A 16 -24.09 -21.91 4.18
CA VAL A 16 -22.84 -22.44 3.62
C VAL A 16 -22.91 -22.61 2.10
N GLN A 17 -24.01 -23.15 1.57
CA GLN A 17 -24.22 -23.28 0.12
C GLN A 17 -24.22 -21.93 -0.60
N ARG A 18 -24.84 -20.89 -0.01
CA ARG A 18 -24.81 -19.54 -0.57
C ARG A 18 -23.43 -18.92 -0.54
N VAL A 19 -22.70 -19.07 0.57
CA VAL A 19 -21.31 -18.61 0.71
C VAL A 19 -20.41 -19.30 -0.31
N TRP A 20 -20.55 -20.61 -0.48
CA TRP A 20 -19.77 -21.37 -1.46
C TRP A 20 -20.03 -20.91 -2.90
N MET A 21 -21.30 -20.72 -3.27
CA MET A 21 -21.66 -20.17 -4.59
C MET A 21 -21.10 -18.76 -4.80
N TYR A 22 -21.09 -17.93 -3.76
CA TYR A 22 -20.51 -16.60 -3.82
C TYR A 22 -18.99 -16.66 -4.05
N ILE A 23 -18.28 -17.49 -3.29
CA ILE A 23 -16.83 -17.67 -3.43
C ILE A 23 -16.47 -18.11 -4.85
N TYR A 24 -17.19 -19.08 -5.42
CA TYR A 24 -16.88 -19.58 -6.76
C TYR A 24 -17.14 -18.52 -7.86
N LYS A 25 -18.26 -17.79 -7.76
CA LYS A 25 -18.64 -16.76 -8.74
C LYS A 25 -17.78 -15.51 -8.63
N VAL A 26 -17.48 -15.06 -7.43
CA VAL A 26 -16.73 -13.81 -7.19
C VAL A 26 -15.22 -14.04 -7.20
N GLY A 27 -14.77 -15.19 -6.70
CA GLY A 27 -13.34 -15.52 -6.63
C GLY A 27 -12.66 -15.54 -8.00
N THR A 28 -13.34 -16.05 -9.02
CA THR A 28 -12.83 -16.03 -10.41
C THR A 28 -12.67 -14.60 -10.95
N ILE A 29 -13.62 -13.71 -10.64
CA ILE A 29 -13.57 -12.29 -11.02
C ILE A 29 -12.41 -11.59 -10.29
N VAL A 30 -12.30 -11.80 -8.97
CA VAL A 30 -11.23 -11.20 -8.15
C VAL A 30 -9.85 -11.67 -8.62
N MET A 31 -9.68 -12.96 -8.90
CA MET A 31 -8.43 -13.50 -9.45
C MET A 31 -8.07 -12.87 -10.79
N ALA A 32 -9.03 -12.74 -11.70
CA ALA A 32 -8.81 -12.10 -12.99
C ALA A 32 -8.38 -10.62 -12.83
N VAL A 33 -9.05 -9.87 -11.96
CA VAL A 33 -8.70 -8.46 -11.67
C VAL A 33 -7.31 -8.36 -11.03
N ALA A 34 -6.95 -9.25 -10.10
CA ALA A 34 -5.64 -9.26 -9.47
C ALA A 34 -4.52 -9.53 -10.49
N VAL A 35 -4.72 -10.45 -11.43
CA VAL A 35 -3.75 -10.72 -12.52
C VAL A 35 -3.62 -9.49 -13.43
N VAL A 36 -4.73 -8.86 -13.81
CA VAL A 36 -4.71 -7.63 -14.62
C VAL A 36 -3.93 -6.52 -13.91
N LEU A 37 -4.24 -6.26 -12.63
CA LEU A 37 -3.54 -5.23 -11.85
C LEU A 37 -2.07 -5.55 -11.65
N PHE A 38 -1.72 -6.82 -11.43
CA PHE A 38 -0.33 -7.26 -11.36
C PHE A 38 0.42 -6.94 -12.66
N VAL A 39 -0.18 -7.24 -13.82
CA VAL A 39 0.42 -6.92 -15.13
C VAL A 39 0.57 -5.40 -15.29
N LEU A 40 -0.44 -4.61 -14.94
CA LEU A 40 -0.41 -3.15 -15.04
C LEU A 40 0.62 -2.51 -14.11
N LEU A 41 0.90 -3.11 -12.95
CA LEU A 41 1.92 -2.68 -12.00
C LEU A 41 3.35 -3.06 -12.40
N GLN A 42 3.52 -4.14 -13.17
CA GLN A 42 4.86 -4.68 -13.49
C GLN A 42 5.36 -4.30 -14.88
N PHE A 43 4.47 -4.09 -15.86
CA PHE A 43 4.83 -3.78 -17.25
C PHE A 43 4.61 -2.30 -17.58
N PRO A 44 5.44 -1.69 -18.47
CA PRO A 44 6.62 -2.23 -19.18
C PRO A 44 7.90 -2.38 -18.31
N GLY A 45 7.88 -1.89 -17.08
CA GLY A 45 9.01 -1.95 -16.14
C GLY A 45 10.11 -0.94 -16.46
N VAL A 46 11.26 -1.09 -15.79
CA VAL A 46 12.37 -0.12 -15.91
C VAL A 46 13.04 -0.21 -17.30
N PRO A 47 13.21 0.92 -18.02
CA PRO A 47 13.92 0.96 -19.31
C PRO A 47 15.35 0.42 -19.22
N ALA A 48 15.87 -0.14 -20.32
CA ALA A 48 17.22 -0.71 -20.36
C ALA A 48 18.32 0.31 -20.00
N ALA A 49 18.18 1.56 -20.46
CA ALA A 49 19.11 2.63 -20.14
C ALA A 49 19.16 2.93 -18.63
N THR A 50 18.00 3.00 -17.98
CA THR A 50 17.89 3.25 -16.53
C THR A 50 18.43 2.05 -15.73
N LYS A 51 18.19 0.81 -16.19
CA LYS A 51 18.78 -0.39 -15.57
C LYS A 51 20.31 -0.36 -15.60
N ALA A 52 20.91 -0.03 -16.75
CA ALA A 52 22.36 0.09 -16.87
C ALA A 52 22.92 1.18 -15.95
N ALA A 53 22.23 2.32 -15.81
CA ALA A 53 22.60 3.36 -14.87
C ALA A 53 22.57 2.89 -13.40
N PHE A 54 21.57 2.08 -13.02
CA PHE A 54 21.51 1.49 -11.68
C PHE A 54 22.58 0.44 -11.42
N GLU A 55 22.87 -0.41 -12.41
CA GLU A 55 23.96 -1.38 -12.34
C GLU A 55 25.32 -0.68 -12.16
N GLN A 56 25.57 0.39 -12.92
CA GLN A 56 26.78 1.18 -12.78
C GLN A 56 26.91 1.79 -11.37
N ARG A 57 25.84 2.38 -10.83
CA ARG A 57 25.84 2.90 -9.45
C ARG A 57 26.09 1.78 -8.42
N ALA A 58 25.52 0.60 -8.62
CA ALA A 58 25.74 -0.55 -7.76
C ALA A 58 27.22 -1.00 -7.77
N GLU A 59 27.86 -0.98 -8.94
CA GLU A 59 29.27 -1.30 -9.09
C GLU A 59 30.16 -0.26 -8.41
N THR A 60 29.90 1.03 -8.62
CA THR A 60 30.63 2.11 -7.93
C THR A 60 30.53 2.00 -6.42
N MET A 61 29.36 1.64 -5.87
CA MET A 61 29.21 1.42 -4.43
C MET A 61 30.05 0.25 -3.91
N VAL A 62 30.16 -0.82 -4.68
CA VAL A 62 31.00 -1.98 -4.34
C VAL A 62 32.48 -1.60 -4.43
N GLU A 63 32.88 -0.80 -5.41
CA GLU A 63 34.24 -0.29 -5.55
C GLU A 63 34.61 0.66 -4.40
N ASP A 64 33.73 1.60 -4.02
CA ASP A 64 33.90 2.48 -2.87
C ASP A 64 34.11 1.68 -1.57
N PHE A 65 33.35 0.61 -1.39
CA PHE A 65 33.50 -0.30 -0.25
C PHE A 65 34.85 -1.02 -0.28
N LYS A 66 35.22 -1.58 -1.43
CA LYS A 66 36.53 -2.23 -1.61
C LYS A 66 37.66 -1.26 -1.29
N ALA A 67 37.63 -0.04 -1.83
CA ALA A 67 38.61 1.00 -1.56
C ALA A 67 38.72 1.33 -0.05
N SER A 68 37.59 1.40 0.64
CA SER A 68 37.56 1.65 2.10
C SER A 68 38.16 0.52 2.94
N VAL A 69 38.22 -0.69 2.39
CA VAL A 69 38.66 -1.93 3.08
C VAL A 69 40.05 -2.39 2.64
N GLN A 70 40.62 -1.80 1.57
CA GLN A 70 41.94 -2.17 1.00
C GLN A 70 43.08 -2.17 2.02
N ASN A 71 43.07 -1.26 2.99
CA ASN A 71 44.13 -1.17 4.01
C ASN A 71 43.93 -2.16 5.17
N SER A 72 42.84 -2.92 5.19
CA SER A 72 42.57 -3.90 6.24
C SER A 72 43.17 -5.27 5.90
N PRO A 73 43.49 -6.11 6.91
CA PRO A 73 43.92 -7.49 6.69
C PRO A 73 42.89 -8.37 5.96
N TYR A 74 41.66 -7.88 5.79
CA TYR A 74 40.53 -8.61 5.21
C TYR A 74 40.23 -8.20 3.76
N ALA A 75 41.13 -7.46 3.11
CA ALA A 75 40.97 -7.07 1.71
C ALA A 75 40.78 -8.30 0.82
N GLU A 76 41.59 -9.36 1.00
CA GLU A 76 41.52 -10.58 0.18
C GLU A 76 40.19 -11.33 0.30
N SER A 77 39.66 -11.46 1.50
CA SER A 77 38.39 -12.16 1.74
C SER A 77 37.17 -11.36 1.25
N LEU A 78 37.29 -10.04 1.10
CA LEU A 78 36.23 -9.13 0.70
C LEU A 78 36.38 -8.60 -0.74
N HIS A 79 37.17 -9.25 -1.59
CA HIS A 79 37.31 -8.86 -3.00
C HIS A 79 36.16 -9.35 -3.92
N SER A 80 35.56 -10.50 -3.62
CA SER A 80 34.48 -11.07 -4.43
C SER A 80 33.18 -10.28 -4.25
N LYS A 81 32.51 -10.00 -5.37
CA LYS A 81 31.21 -9.30 -5.40
C LYS A 81 30.15 -10.12 -4.66
N GLU A 82 30.19 -11.45 -4.80
CA GLU A 82 29.30 -12.41 -4.17
C GLU A 82 29.43 -12.38 -2.64
N THR A 83 30.67 -12.37 -2.12
CA THR A 83 30.91 -12.26 -0.68
C THR A 83 30.40 -10.95 -0.11
N ILE A 84 30.57 -9.84 -0.83
CA ILE A 84 30.04 -8.52 -0.43
C ILE A 84 28.50 -8.56 -0.41
N TYR A 85 27.85 -9.16 -1.40
CA TYR A 85 26.40 -9.33 -1.39
C TYR A 85 25.91 -10.18 -0.21
N GLN A 86 26.57 -11.29 0.07
CA GLN A 86 26.25 -12.12 1.24
C GLN A 86 26.44 -11.35 2.54
N LEU A 87 27.50 -10.55 2.65
CA LEU A 87 27.79 -9.74 3.82
C LEU A 87 26.73 -8.64 4.04
N VAL A 88 26.30 -7.95 2.98
CA VAL A 88 25.22 -6.96 3.05
C VAL A 88 23.90 -7.62 3.43
N ASN A 89 23.57 -8.76 2.82
CA ASN A 89 22.36 -9.51 3.16
C ASN A 89 22.37 -9.98 4.62
N LEU A 90 23.49 -10.52 5.08
CA LEU A 90 23.72 -10.91 6.48
C LEU A 90 23.52 -9.73 7.43
N HIS A 91 24.12 -8.58 7.12
CA HIS A 91 23.99 -7.37 7.91
C HIS A 91 22.52 -6.94 8.05
N ASN A 92 21.80 -6.93 6.92
CA ASN A 92 20.39 -6.54 6.89
C ASN A 92 19.51 -7.52 7.67
N GLN A 93 19.68 -8.83 7.43
CA GLN A 93 18.92 -9.88 8.11
C GLN A 93 19.16 -9.88 9.62
N TYR A 94 20.42 -9.80 10.05
CA TYR A 94 20.75 -9.72 11.47
C TYR A 94 20.15 -8.47 12.11
N ARG A 95 20.23 -7.31 11.43
CA ARG A 95 19.64 -6.06 11.93
C ARG A 95 18.13 -6.18 12.09
N SER A 96 17.41 -6.70 11.11
CA SER A 96 15.95 -6.83 11.16
C SER A 96 15.51 -7.83 12.24
N GLU A 97 16.15 -9.00 12.33
CA GLU A 97 15.82 -10.00 13.37
C GLU A 97 16.15 -9.48 14.77
N ARG A 98 17.25 -8.73 14.91
CA ARG A 98 17.65 -8.12 16.20
C ARG A 98 16.65 -7.06 16.66
N MET A 99 16.06 -6.28 15.75
CA MET A 99 15.00 -5.31 16.09
C MET A 99 13.78 -6.01 16.71
N VAL A 100 13.37 -7.16 16.16
CA VAL A 100 12.26 -7.97 16.67
C VAL A 100 12.61 -8.66 18.00
N ALA A 101 13.85 -9.11 18.15
CA ALA A 101 14.35 -9.77 19.35
C ALA A 101 14.68 -8.81 20.50
N ALA A 102 14.81 -7.51 20.25
CA ALA A 102 15.32 -6.50 21.19
C ALA A 102 14.58 -6.43 22.54
N SER A 103 13.32 -6.87 22.60
CA SER A 103 12.51 -6.89 23.82
C SER A 103 12.90 -7.97 24.83
N SER A 104 13.77 -8.92 24.50
CA SER A 104 14.25 -9.96 25.43
C SER A 104 15.73 -10.25 25.23
N ALA A 105 16.52 -10.12 26.30
CA ALA A 105 17.96 -10.37 26.28
C ALA A 105 18.32 -11.81 25.88
N ASP A 106 17.51 -12.80 26.27
CA ASP A 106 17.75 -14.21 25.94
C ASP A 106 17.50 -14.49 24.45
N ARG A 107 16.51 -13.83 23.84
CA ARG A 107 16.27 -13.92 22.39
C ARG A 107 17.40 -13.31 21.58
N VAL A 108 18.00 -12.21 22.04
CA VAL A 108 19.18 -11.61 21.38
C VAL A 108 20.40 -12.53 21.49
N LYS A 109 20.64 -13.16 22.63
CA LYS A 109 21.74 -14.13 22.78
C LYS A 109 21.56 -15.35 21.86
N ALA A 110 20.36 -15.92 21.83
CA ALA A 110 20.05 -17.05 20.94
C ALA A 110 20.21 -16.66 19.45
N LEU A 111 19.84 -15.43 19.09
CA LEU A 111 20.05 -14.87 17.74
C LEU A 111 21.55 -14.77 17.41
N ASP A 112 22.34 -14.17 18.30
CA ASP A 112 23.79 -14.04 18.12
C ASP A 112 24.44 -15.41 17.91
N THR A 113 24.12 -16.41 18.74
CA THR A 113 24.66 -17.77 18.61
C THR A 113 24.26 -18.43 17.30
N ARG A 114 23.02 -18.25 16.84
CA ARG A 114 22.55 -18.81 15.55
C ARG A 114 23.31 -18.22 14.36
N PHE A 115 23.50 -16.90 14.34
CA PHE A 115 24.19 -16.23 13.25
C PHE A 115 25.69 -16.52 13.25
N GLU A 116 26.30 -16.66 14.42
CA GLU A 116 27.70 -17.07 14.58
C GLU A 116 27.95 -18.49 14.06
N GLN A 117 27.03 -19.43 14.31
CA GLN A 117 27.09 -20.80 13.77
C GLN A 117 26.84 -20.87 12.26
N THR A 118 25.95 -20.04 11.73
CA THR A 118 25.56 -20.07 10.31
C THR A 118 26.59 -19.36 9.42
N TYR A 119 27.24 -18.30 9.92
CA TYR A 119 28.16 -17.46 9.15
C TYR A 119 29.45 -17.12 9.94
N PRO A 120 30.27 -18.11 10.31
CA PRO A 120 31.43 -17.92 11.20
C PRO A 120 32.48 -16.92 10.67
N GLU A 121 32.69 -16.88 9.36
CA GLU A 121 33.66 -15.95 8.73
C GLU A 121 33.11 -14.52 8.57
N LEU A 122 31.81 -14.36 8.31
CA LEU A 122 31.21 -13.06 7.98
C LEU A 122 30.59 -12.35 9.18
N PHE A 123 30.14 -13.10 10.20
CA PHE A 123 29.47 -12.54 11.37
C PHE A 123 30.37 -11.59 12.19
N ARG A 124 31.69 -11.82 12.17
CA ARG A 124 32.70 -10.94 12.78
C ARG A 124 32.61 -9.49 12.29
N PHE A 125 32.21 -9.27 11.04
CA PHE A 125 32.05 -7.92 10.49
C PHE A 125 30.72 -7.27 10.86
N VAL A 126 29.74 -8.06 11.27
CA VAL A 126 28.43 -7.56 11.75
C VAL A 126 28.52 -7.14 13.22
N LYS A 127 29.22 -7.94 14.03
CA LYS A 127 29.50 -7.68 15.45
C LYS A 127 31.03 -7.62 15.69
N PRO A 128 31.65 -6.45 15.45
CA PRO A 128 33.11 -6.33 15.47
C PRO A 128 33.68 -6.38 16.89
N THR A 129 34.76 -7.14 17.06
CA THR A 129 35.55 -7.24 18.29
C THR A 129 36.81 -6.38 18.19
N ASN A 130 37.45 -6.36 17.01
CA ASN A 130 38.73 -5.69 16.75
C ASN A 130 38.58 -4.30 16.08
N ASN A 131 39.62 -3.46 16.13
CA ASN A 131 39.60 -2.13 15.50
C ASN A 131 39.48 -2.19 13.98
N ASP A 132 40.12 -3.17 13.32
CA ASP A 132 40.03 -3.37 11.87
C ASP A 132 38.63 -3.83 11.46
N GLU A 133 38.02 -4.74 12.23
CA GLU A 133 36.64 -5.18 12.04
C GLU A 133 35.65 -4.03 12.21
N ARG A 134 35.90 -3.09 13.13
CA ARG A 134 35.09 -1.87 13.29
C ARG A 134 35.18 -0.96 12.08
N ALA A 135 36.34 -0.83 11.44
CA ALA A 135 36.51 -0.06 10.21
C ALA A 135 35.67 -0.68 9.08
N VAL A 136 35.75 -2.00 8.89
CA VAL A 136 34.93 -2.74 7.92
C VAL A 136 33.44 -2.60 8.23
N ASN A 137 33.03 -2.70 9.51
CA ASN A 137 31.64 -2.56 9.91
C ASN A 137 31.08 -1.16 9.58
N ARG A 138 31.88 -0.09 9.71
CA ARG A 138 31.46 1.27 9.34
C ARG A 138 31.24 1.39 7.83
N ALA A 139 32.18 0.89 7.03
CA ALA A 139 32.04 0.85 5.57
C ALA A 139 30.84 -0.01 5.14
N LEU A 140 30.64 -1.15 5.80
CA LEU A 140 29.50 -2.05 5.57
C LEU A 140 28.17 -1.38 5.87
N ARG A 141 28.05 -0.62 6.97
CA ARG A 141 26.83 0.13 7.29
C ARG A 141 26.52 1.17 6.20
N GLN A 142 27.52 1.90 5.72
CA GLN A 142 27.35 2.86 4.64
C GLN A 142 26.93 2.18 3.34
N LEU A 143 27.59 1.09 2.96
CA LEU A 143 27.23 0.30 1.79
C LEU A 143 25.80 -0.25 1.90
N ALA A 144 25.44 -0.84 3.04
CA ALA A 144 24.11 -1.39 3.29
C ALA A 144 23.03 -0.31 3.19
N GLN A 145 23.26 0.87 3.76
CA GLN A 145 22.34 2.01 3.66
C GLN A 145 22.20 2.49 2.21
N LYS A 146 23.32 2.74 1.50
CA LYS A 146 23.27 3.17 0.09
C LYS A 146 22.63 2.12 -0.82
N SER A 147 22.94 0.84 -0.61
CA SER A 147 22.35 -0.27 -1.36
C SER A 147 20.84 -0.36 -1.13
N GLN A 148 20.38 -0.18 0.10
CA GLN A 148 18.96 -0.16 0.41
C GLN A 148 18.24 1.00 -0.29
N LEU A 149 18.82 2.21 -0.25
CA LEU A 149 18.27 3.37 -0.96
C LEU A 149 18.19 3.11 -2.48
N LEU A 150 19.23 2.51 -3.06
CA LEU A 150 19.22 2.13 -4.48
C LEU A 150 18.12 1.12 -4.80
N GLN A 151 17.90 0.11 -3.94
CA GLN A 151 16.83 -0.87 -4.12
C GLN A 151 15.44 -0.23 -4.08
N ASN A 152 15.24 0.73 -3.17
CA ASN A 152 13.99 1.48 -3.07
C ASN A 152 13.76 2.33 -4.33
N GLU A 153 14.81 2.99 -4.83
CA GLU A 153 14.74 3.76 -6.07
C GLU A 153 14.38 2.89 -7.27
N ILE A 154 15.02 1.72 -7.42
CA ILE A 154 14.72 0.76 -8.49
C ILE A 154 13.25 0.29 -8.43
N LYS A 155 12.73 0.04 -7.21
CA LYS A 155 11.32 -0.34 -7.02
C LYS A 155 10.39 0.80 -7.40
N ASN A 156 10.68 2.03 -6.97
CA ASN A 156 9.88 3.21 -7.28
C ASN A 156 9.85 3.49 -8.78
N GLU A 157 11.01 3.48 -9.44
CA GLU A 157 11.11 3.63 -10.90
C GLU A 157 10.37 2.53 -11.67
N ARG A 158 10.34 1.30 -11.14
CA ARG A 158 9.54 0.23 -11.76
C ARG A 158 8.05 0.55 -11.72
N ILE A 159 7.56 0.99 -10.57
CA ILE A 159 6.14 1.31 -10.37
C ILE A 159 5.78 2.57 -11.17
N GLU A 160 6.64 3.58 -11.17
CA GLU A 160 6.43 4.83 -11.89
C GLU A 160 6.33 4.61 -13.42
N ASN A 161 7.26 3.84 -13.98
CA ASN A 161 7.26 3.48 -15.41
C ASN A 161 6.21 2.42 -15.76
N SER A 162 5.47 1.89 -14.80
CA SER A 162 4.40 0.92 -15.09
C SER A 162 3.20 1.61 -15.76
N LEU A 163 2.35 0.82 -16.41
CA LEU A 163 1.10 1.34 -16.97
C LEU A 163 0.22 1.96 -15.88
N LEU A 164 0.20 1.36 -14.67
CA LEU A 164 -0.55 1.92 -13.55
C LEU A 164 0.04 3.23 -13.06
N GLY A 165 1.37 3.33 -12.98
CA GLY A 165 2.08 4.58 -12.66
C GLY A 165 1.78 5.69 -13.67
N SER A 166 1.79 5.35 -14.96
CA SER A 166 1.45 6.28 -16.05
C SER A 166 0.01 6.80 -15.94
N VAL A 167 -0.95 5.91 -15.65
CA VAL A 167 -2.36 6.29 -15.43
C VAL A 167 -2.51 7.17 -14.18
N SER A 168 -1.79 6.86 -13.10
CA SER A 168 -1.80 7.67 -11.88
C SER A 168 -1.26 9.09 -12.10
N ARG A 169 -0.20 9.23 -12.92
CA ARG A 169 0.36 10.52 -13.30
C ARG A 169 -0.59 11.31 -14.20
N PHE A 170 -1.36 10.63 -15.04
CA PHE A 170 -2.41 11.26 -15.85
C PHE A 170 -3.57 11.81 -15.00
N ILE A 171 -3.90 11.16 -13.88
CA ILE A 171 -4.96 11.58 -12.96
C ILE A 171 -4.50 12.70 -12.01
N GLU A 172 -3.19 12.79 -11.75
CA GLU A 172 -2.59 13.73 -10.80
C GLU A 172 -3.04 15.20 -10.95
N PRO A 173 -3.17 15.79 -12.15
CA PRO A 173 -3.60 17.18 -12.28
C PRO A 173 -4.99 17.47 -11.70
N ALA A 174 -5.86 16.46 -11.64
CA ALA A 174 -7.17 16.58 -11.02
C ALA A 174 -7.11 16.34 -9.50
N THR A 175 -6.23 15.45 -9.04
CA THR A 175 -6.16 15.03 -7.63
C THR A 175 -5.18 15.82 -6.78
N GLN A 176 -4.29 16.58 -7.38
CA GLN A 176 -3.34 17.47 -6.68
C GLN A 176 -4.07 18.49 -5.77
N TRP A 177 -5.31 18.86 -6.11
CA TRP A 177 -6.15 19.75 -5.29
C TRP A 177 -6.56 19.13 -3.96
N ALA A 178 -6.57 17.80 -3.87
CA ALA A 178 -6.73 17.04 -2.64
C ALA A 178 -5.40 16.68 -1.96
N GLY A 179 -4.28 17.18 -2.50
CA GLY A 179 -2.93 16.83 -2.04
C GLY A 179 -2.45 15.46 -2.51
N PHE A 180 -3.09 14.84 -3.50
CA PHE A 180 -2.70 13.50 -3.96
C PHE A 180 -1.70 13.59 -5.10
N ASP A 181 -0.53 12.97 -4.90
CA ASP A 181 0.47 12.74 -5.92
C ASP A 181 0.23 11.41 -6.65
N TRP A 182 1.08 11.11 -7.63
CA TRP A 182 1.00 9.86 -8.37
C TRP A 182 1.08 8.61 -7.47
N ARG A 183 1.82 8.64 -6.35
CA ARG A 183 1.98 7.47 -5.45
C ARG A 183 0.70 7.19 -4.67
N ILE A 184 0.07 8.23 -4.12
CA ILE A 184 -1.25 8.12 -3.51
C ILE A 184 -2.27 7.62 -4.54
N ASN A 185 -2.22 8.14 -5.77
CA ASN A 185 -3.09 7.68 -6.86
C ASN A 185 -2.86 6.21 -7.22
N VAL A 186 -1.61 5.73 -7.30
CA VAL A 186 -1.30 4.31 -7.52
C VAL A 186 -1.88 3.46 -6.39
N ALA A 187 -1.76 3.90 -5.14
CA ALA A 187 -2.33 3.19 -4.00
C ALA A 187 -3.86 3.12 -4.07
N PHE A 188 -4.54 4.19 -4.47
CA PHE A 188 -5.98 4.17 -4.69
C PHE A 188 -6.40 3.28 -5.86
N LEU A 189 -5.67 3.31 -6.97
CA LEU A 189 -5.93 2.44 -8.11
C LEU A 189 -5.74 0.95 -7.74
N SER A 190 -4.67 0.64 -6.99
CA SER A 190 -4.42 -0.69 -6.43
C SER A 190 -5.54 -1.12 -5.46
N SER A 191 -6.08 -0.17 -4.66
CA SER A 191 -7.13 -0.44 -3.69
C SER A 191 -8.46 -0.93 -4.29
N PHE A 192 -8.69 -0.73 -5.60
CA PHE A 192 -9.87 -1.27 -6.28
C PHE A 192 -9.88 -2.80 -6.37
N ALA A 193 -8.72 -3.46 -6.27
CA ALA A 193 -8.62 -4.91 -6.10
C ALA A 193 -9.01 -5.32 -4.67
N ALA A 194 -8.40 -4.67 -3.68
CA ALA A 194 -8.57 -4.94 -2.26
C ALA A 194 -8.36 -3.66 -1.46
N ARG A 195 -9.38 -3.23 -0.70
CA ARG A 195 -9.36 -1.96 0.02
C ARG A 195 -8.29 -1.88 1.10
N GLU A 196 -8.01 -3.02 1.70
CA GLU A 196 -7.05 -3.20 2.77
C GLU A 196 -5.60 -3.07 2.26
N SER A 197 -5.37 -3.26 0.96
CA SER A 197 -4.03 -3.21 0.36
C SER A 197 -3.49 -1.80 0.12
N ALA A 198 -4.32 -0.75 0.27
CA ALA A 198 -3.92 0.63 -0.01
C ALA A 198 -2.76 1.08 0.90
N VAL A 199 -2.87 0.86 2.21
CA VAL A 199 -1.85 1.25 3.19
C VAL A 199 -0.56 0.46 2.98
N ALA A 200 -0.67 -0.84 2.70
CA ALA A 200 0.48 -1.69 2.39
C ALA A 200 1.20 -1.24 1.10
N THR A 201 0.42 -0.84 0.08
CA THR A 201 0.96 -0.34 -1.19
C THR A 201 1.80 0.92 -0.96
N ILE A 202 1.30 1.89 -0.18
CA ILE A 202 2.06 3.11 0.12
C ILE A 202 3.27 2.78 1.01
N GLY A 203 3.07 1.98 2.06
CA GLY A 203 4.17 1.53 2.92
C GLY A 203 5.32 0.92 2.13
N SER A 204 5.02 0.07 1.13
CA SER A 204 6.03 -0.58 0.29
C SER A 204 6.83 0.36 -0.62
N MET A 205 6.26 1.50 -1.02
CA MET A 205 6.96 2.51 -1.83
C MET A 205 7.85 3.42 -0.98
N TYR A 206 7.50 3.56 0.30
CA TYR A 206 8.15 4.46 1.25
C TYR A 206 8.95 3.73 2.33
N GLU A 207 9.17 2.42 2.23
CA GLU A 207 10.01 1.64 3.14
C GLU A 207 11.45 2.20 3.17
N GLN A 208 11.69 3.22 4.00
CA GLN A 208 12.99 3.88 4.16
C GLN A 208 13.83 3.09 5.18
N GLY A 209 14.07 1.82 4.87
CA GLY A 209 14.83 0.92 5.72
C GLY A 209 13.97 -0.14 6.39
N GLN A 210 14.52 -1.35 6.44
CA GLN A 210 13.89 -2.54 6.97
C GLN A 210 13.92 -2.48 8.51
N GLY A 211 12.98 -1.72 9.11
CA GLY A 211 12.95 -1.49 10.55
C GLY A 211 11.97 -0.44 11.05
N ASP A 212 11.59 0.53 10.22
CA ASP A 212 10.63 1.57 10.61
C ASP A 212 9.22 1.09 10.29
N ARG A 213 8.28 1.36 11.20
CA ARG A 213 6.87 1.04 10.93
C ARG A 213 6.42 1.83 9.71
N PRO A 214 5.54 1.30 8.84
CA PRO A 214 5.03 2.05 7.69
C PRO A 214 4.36 3.39 8.08
N GLU A 215 3.89 3.49 9.33
CA GLU A 215 3.39 4.73 9.96
C GLU A 215 4.49 5.80 10.14
N GLU A 216 5.70 5.40 10.53
CA GLU A 216 6.84 6.27 10.78
C GLU A 216 7.49 6.73 9.47
N ALA A 217 7.50 5.87 8.46
CA ALA A 217 7.92 6.20 7.10
C ALA A 217 7.00 7.26 6.44
N PHE A 218 5.70 7.25 6.76
CA PHE A 218 4.75 8.24 6.26
C PHE A 218 4.88 9.60 6.96
N ALA A 219 5.38 9.61 8.20
CA ALA A 219 5.57 10.80 9.02
C ALA A 219 6.97 11.41 8.86
N SER A 220 7.86 10.79 8.06
CA SER A 220 9.20 11.29 7.85
C SER A 220 9.18 12.57 7.00
N ALA A 221 9.88 13.60 7.48
CA ALA A 221 9.90 14.94 6.88
C ALA A 221 10.44 14.97 5.43
N GLU A 222 11.08 13.90 4.97
CA GLU A 222 11.64 13.79 3.63
C GLU A 222 10.59 13.47 2.54
N THR A 223 9.42 12.93 2.93
CA THR A 223 8.35 12.58 1.97
C THR A 223 7.46 13.77 1.60
N GLY A 224 7.48 14.84 2.40
CA GLY A 224 6.59 16.00 2.23
C GLY A 224 5.14 15.75 2.60
N TYR A 225 4.77 14.54 3.04
CA TYR A 225 3.43 14.24 3.51
C TYR A 225 3.22 14.69 4.94
N THR A 226 2.01 15.18 5.20
CA THR A 226 1.59 15.67 6.50
C THR A 226 0.36 14.89 6.97
N ALA A 227 0.00 15.00 8.25
CA ALA A 227 -1.25 14.44 8.76
C ALA A 227 -2.48 14.88 7.94
N LEU A 228 -2.42 16.05 7.31
CA LEU A 228 -3.47 16.55 6.42
C LEU A 228 -3.66 15.68 5.17
N HIS A 229 -2.58 15.15 4.59
CA HIS A 229 -2.65 14.25 3.43
C HIS A 229 -3.36 12.94 3.81
N ALA A 230 -3.04 12.38 4.98
CA ALA A 230 -3.72 11.19 5.49
C ALA A 230 -5.22 11.44 5.72
N VAL A 231 -5.60 12.59 6.26
CA VAL A 231 -7.02 12.97 6.45
C VAL A 231 -7.74 13.13 5.11
N ALA A 232 -7.12 13.80 4.12
CA ALA A 232 -7.70 13.92 2.78
C ALA A 232 -7.90 12.56 2.12
N MET A 233 -6.93 11.64 2.27
CA MET A 233 -7.05 10.27 1.78
C MET A 233 -8.19 9.51 2.48
N LEU A 234 -8.36 9.66 3.79
CA LEU A 234 -9.46 9.04 4.54
C LEU A 234 -10.82 9.57 4.06
N ILE A 235 -10.96 10.90 3.92
CA ILE A 235 -12.17 11.53 3.39
C ILE A 235 -12.49 10.94 2.02
N PHE A 236 -11.50 10.89 1.12
CA PHE A 236 -11.69 10.30 -0.21
C PHE A 236 -12.11 8.82 -0.14
N MET A 237 -11.43 8.00 0.68
CA MET A 237 -11.69 6.56 0.81
C MET A 237 -13.11 6.28 1.32
N ILE A 238 -13.66 7.11 2.21
CA ILE A 238 -15.03 6.99 2.72
C ILE A 238 -16.07 7.07 1.60
N PHE A 239 -15.85 7.95 0.61
CA PHE A 239 -16.77 8.14 -0.51
C PHE A 239 -16.43 7.28 -1.73
N THR A 240 -15.26 6.65 -1.78
CA THR A 240 -14.82 5.94 -3.00
C THR A 240 -15.74 4.73 -3.27
N PRO A 241 -16.14 4.47 -4.53
CA PRO A 241 -17.08 3.39 -4.86
C PRO A 241 -16.56 2.00 -4.48
N PRO A 242 -17.42 0.99 -4.23
CA PRO A 242 -16.98 -0.33 -3.76
C PRO A 242 -16.05 -1.02 -4.77
N CYS A 243 -15.35 -2.08 -4.38
CA CYS A 243 -14.35 -2.75 -5.22
C CYS A 243 -14.93 -3.22 -6.57
N ILE A 244 -14.05 -3.50 -7.55
CA ILE A 244 -14.44 -3.90 -8.91
C ILE A 244 -15.40 -5.09 -8.89
N ALA A 245 -15.22 -6.03 -7.96
CA ALA A 245 -16.11 -7.18 -7.79
C ALA A 245 -17.57 -6.75 -7.50
N SER A 246 -17.78 -5.80 -6.60
CA SER A 246 -19.11 -5.27 -6.28
C SER A 246 -19.72 -4.52 -7.47
N MET A 247 -18.91 -3.79 -8.23
CA MET A 247 -19.36 -3.10 -9.45
C MET A 247 -19.86 -4.08 -10.51
N VAL A 248 -19.15 -5.20 -10.71
CA VAL A 248 -19.56 -6.26 -11.65
C VAL A 248 -20.91 -6.85 -11.22
N VAL A 249 -21.10 -7.12 -9.92
CA VAL A 249 -22.38 -7.62 -9.41
C VAL A 249 -23.50 -6.59 -9.63
N LEU A 250 -23.24 -5.30 -9.41
CA LEU A 250 -24.22 -4.24 -9.71
C LEU A 250 -24.63 -4.27 -11.19
N LYS A 251 -23.67 -4.42 -12.11
CA LYS A 251 -23.95 -4.58 -13.55
C LYS A 251 -24.80 -5.80 -13.85
N LEU A 252 -24.56 -6.92 -13.18
CA LEU A 252 -25.33 -8.15 -13.39
C LEU A 252 -26.78 -8.01 -12.90
N ASN A 253 -27.04 -7.17 -11.90
CA ASN A 253 -28.39 -6.93 -11.38
C ASN A 253 -29.14 -5.85 -12.16
N VAL A 254 -28.49 -4.72 -12.44
CA VAL A 254 -29.12 -3.55 -13.07
C VAL A 254 -29.15 -3.66 -14.60
N GLN A 255 -28.34 -4.57 -15.19
CA GLN A 255 -28.27 -4.83 -16.64
C GLN A 255 -28.01 -3.57 -17.49
N SER A 256 -27.42 -2.53 -16.90
CA SER A 256 -27.14 -1.25 -17.58
C SER A 256 -25.76 -0.71 -17.20
N TYR A 257 -24.91 -0.53 -18.21
CA TYR A 257 -23.57 0.04 -18.05
C TYR A 257 -23.59 1.52 -17.67
N LYS A 258 -24.60 2.28 -18.13
CA LYS A 258 -24.72 3.71 -17.83
C LYS A 258 -24.95 3.94 -16.34
N LEU A 259 -25.83 3.15 -15.73
CA LEU A 259 -26.13 3.23 -14.30
C LEU A 259 -24.97 2.71 -13.45
N MET A 260 -24.22 1.70 -13.93
CA MET A 260 -22.99 1.26 -13.27
C MET A 260 -21.94 2.39 -13.25
N LEU A 261 -21.69 3.03 -14.41
CA LEU A 261 -20.72 4.13 -14.50
C LEU A 261 -21.16 5.33 -13.66
N LEU A 262 -22.46 5.65 -13.63
CA LEU A 262 -22.99 6.70 -12.76
C LEU A 262 -22.74 6.38 -11.27
N ALA A 263 -22.96 5.13 -10.86
CA ALA A 263 -22.72 4.68 -9.49
C ALA A 263 -21.24 4.68 -9.08
N ILE A 264 -20.31 4.67 -10.04
CA ILE A 264 -18.86 4.79 -9.81
C ILE A 264 -18.44 6.25 -9.81
N ALA A 265 -18.85 7.00 -10.83
CA ALA A 265 -18.42 8.38 -11.06
C ALA A 265 -18.99 9.33 -10.01
N LEU A 266 -20.24 9.14 -9.56
CA LEU A 266 -20.86 10.03 -8.57
C LEU A 266 -20.14 9.98 -7.21
N PRO A 267 -19.93 8.84 -6.55
CA PRO A 267 -19.21 8.81 -5.27
C PRO A 267 -17.74 9.19 -5.41
N PHE A 268 -17.10 8.82 -6.54
CA PHE A 268 -15.71 9.21 -6.82
C PHE A 268 -15.55 10.73 -6.94
N SER A 269 -16.40 11.37 -7.73
CA SER A 269 -16.38 12.83 -7.90
C SER A 269 -16.72 13.56 -6.60
N LEU A 270 -17.69 13.04 -5.84
CA LEU A 270 -18.05 13.59 -4.53
C LEU A 270 -16.88 13.47 -3.55
N GLY A 271 -16.24 12.31 -3.47
CA GLY A 271 -15.06 12.08 -2.64
C GLY A 271 -13.91 13.00 -3.00
N LEU A 272 -13.62 13.16 -4.30
CA LEU A 272 -12.58 14.07 -4.77
C LEU A 272 -12.92 15.53 -4.44
N LEU A 273 -14.19 15.93 -4.58
CA LEU A 273 -14.66 17.27 -4.24
C LEU A 273 -14.48 17.56 -2.75
N PHE A 274 -14.94 16.67 -1.87
CA PHE A 274 -14.80 16.84 -0.43
C PHE A 274 -13.33 16.82 0.00
N ALA A 275 -12.54 15.87 -0.50
CA ALA A 275 -11.11 15.81 -0.18
C ALA A 275 -10.38 17.08 -0.63
N SER A 276 -10.64 17.56 -1.84
CA SER A 276 -10.03 18.79 -2.37
C SER A 276 -10.46 20.03 -1.59
N ALA A 277 -11.75 20.15 -1.26
CA ALA A 277 -12.27 21.29 -0.51
C ALA A 277 -11.65 21.36 0.90
N PHE A 278 -11.66 20.24 1.63
CA PHE A 278 -11.10 20.21 3.00
C PHE A 278 -9.59 20.36 3.00
N PHE A 279 -8.87 19.77 2.03
CA PHE A 279 -7.42 19.95 1.90
C PHE A 279 -7.06 21.41 1.59
N THR A 280 -7.77 22.04 0.65
CA THR A 280 -7.55 23.45 0.29
C THR A 280 -7.90 24.40 1.46
N LEU A 281 -9.00 24.14 2.17
CA LEU A 281 -9.36 24.94 3.35
C LEU A 281 -8.33 24.76 4.47
N ALA A 282 -7.93 23.52 4.75
CA ALA A 282 -6.96 23.25 5.80
C ALA A 282 -5.58 23.85 5.51
N THR A 283 -5.12 23.80 4.26
CA THR A 283 -3.87 24.46 3.84
C THR A 283 -3.98 25.98 3.95
N HIS A 284 -5.10 26.57 3.53
CA HIS A 284 -5.33 28.02 3.61
C HIS A 284 -5.40 28.54 5.06
N PHE A 285 -6.08 27.81 5.95
CA PHE A 285 -6.23 28.19 7.36
C PHE A 285 -5.18 27.56 8.29
N ALA A 286 -4.17 26.86 7.74
CA ALA A 286 -3.15 26.13 8.46
C ALA A 286 -3.71 25.19 9.56
N TRP A 287 -4.81 24.49 9.25
CA TRP A 287 -5.41 23.52 10.15
C TRP A 287 -4.57 22.25 10.25
N ASP A 288 -4.42 21.75 11.47
CA ASP A 288 -3.86 20.42 11.70
C ASP A 288 -4.85 19.31 11.24
N GLY A 289 -4.34 18.09 11.02
CA GLY A 289 -5.14 16.96 10.55
C GLY A 289 -6.34 16.67 11.45
N LEU A 290 -6.16 16.76 12.78
CA LEU A 290 -7.24 16.52 13.74
C LEU A 290 -8.39 17.53 13.57
N HIS A 291 -8.08 18.82 13.45
CA HIS A 291 -9.08 19.87 13.25
C HIS A 291 -9.85 19.67 11.95
N THR A 292 -9.14 19.35 10.87
CA THR A 292 -9.74 19.08 9.56
C THR A 292 -10.75 17.92 9.63
N MET A 293 -10.40 16.84 10.34
CA MET A 293 -11.30 15.69 10.51
C MET A 293 -12.54 16.04 11.34
N VAL A 294 -12.38 16.84 12.41
CA VAL A 294 -13.49 17.32 13.24
C VAL A 294 -14.44 18.19 12.41
N TYR A 295 -13.92 19.14 11.64
CA TYR A 295 -14.75 19.99 10.78
C TYR A 295 -15.46 19.20 9.69
N PHE A 296 -14.81 18.19 9.11
CA PHE A 296 -15.45 17.28 8.17
C PHE A 296 -16.65 16.58 8.81
N TYR A 297 -16.47 15.98 9.99
CA TYR A 297 -17.54 15.30 10.70
C TYR A 297 -18.74 16.22 10.99
N PHE A 298 -18.49 17.41 11.55
CA PHE A 298 -19.56 18.37 11.82
C PHE A 298 -20.26 18.84 10.54
N THR A 299 -19.53 18.99 9.44
CA THR A 299 -20.10 19.36 8.14
C THR A 299 -21.03 18.26 7.63
N VAL A 300 -20.64 16.99 7.70
CA VAL A 300 -21.51 15.86 7.31
C VAL A 300 -22.77 15.80 8.18
N VAL A 301 -22.64 15.97 9.49
CA VAL A 301 -23.79 16.00 10.42
C VAL A 301 -24.71 17.18 10.10
N ALA A 302 -24.15 18.38 9.87
CA ALA A 302 -24.92 19.56 9.53
C ALA A 302 -25.67 19.39 8.20
N ILE A 303 -25.01 18.89 7.15
CA ILE A 303 -25.65 18.57 5.86
C ILE A 303 -26.79 17.56 6.07
N THR A 304 -26.56 16.52 6.87
CA THR A 304 -27.57 15.50 7.17
C THR A 304 -28.78 16.08 7.90
N LEU A 305 -28.56 16.95 8.89
CA LEU A 305 -29.63 17.64 9.60
C LEU A 305 -30.42 18.55 8.66
N VAL A 306 -29.74 19.37 7.86
CA VAL A 306 -30.36 20.26 6.88
C VAL A 306 -31.21 19.46 5.88
N LEU A 307 -30.67 18.40 5.30
CA LEU A 307 -31.42 17.50 4.41
C LEU A 307 -32.60 16.83 5.12
N GLY A 308 -32.45 16.49 6.40
CA GLY A 308 -33.54 15.94 7.22
C GLY A 308 -34.68 16.92 7.46
N PHE A 309 -34.39 18.23 7.54
CA PHE A 309 -35.42 19.28 7.62
C PHE A 309 -36.13 19.52 6.29
N PHE A 310 -35.44 19.33 5.17
CA PHE A 310 -36.05 19.38 3.84
C PHE A 310 -36.80 18.07 3.53
N ARG A 311 -38.04 17.97 4.00
CA ARG A 311 -38.98 16.91 3.62
C ARG A 311 -39.18 16.92 2.10
N GLY A 312 -38.47 16.02 1.41
CA GLY A 312 -38.71 15.77 -0.01
C GLY A 312 -40.11 15.19 -0.18
N SER A 313 -40.99 15.89 -0.90
CA SER A 313 -42.23 15.33 -1.43
C SER A 313 -41.89 14.27 -2.48
N ALA A 314 -41.42 13.10 -2.04
CA ALA A 314 -41.27 11.95 -2.89
C ALA A 314 -42.69 11.44 -3.20
N VAL A 315 -43.25 11.92 -4.31
CA VAL A 315 -44.40 11.28 -4.95
C VAL A 315 -43.90 9.91 -5.41
N LEU A 316 -44.13 8.89 -4.58
CA LEU A 316 -44.06 7.52 -5.05
C LEU A 316 -45.11 7.39 -6.16
N PRO A 317 -44.76 6.94 -7.38
CA PRO A 317 -45.79 6.59 -8.34
C PRO A 317 -46.67 5.52 -7.70
N GLU A 318 -47.92 5.86 -7.45
CA GLU A 318 -48.94 4.95 -6.98
C GLU A 318 -49.01 3.81 -7.99
N THR A 319 -48.46 2.65 -7.64
CA THR A 319 -48.65 1.44 -8.43
C THR A 319 -50.12 1.04 -8.29
N SER A 320 -50.96 1.56 -9.18
CA SER A 320 -52.33 1.08 -9.38
C SER A 320 -52.28 -0.44 -9.51
N GLY A 321 -53.09 -1.12 -8.70
CA GLY A 321 -53.04 -2.56 -8.45
C GLY A 321 -52.77 -3.42 -9.69
N GLY A 322 -51.67 -4.16 -9.63
CA GLY A 322 -51.33 -5.24 -10.55
C GLY A 322 -50.35 -6.17 -9.85
N GLN A 323 -50.83 -7.36 -9.47
CA GLN A 323 -50.04 -8.39 -8.81
C GLN A 323 -48.77 -8.69 -9.63
N ALA A 324 -47.60 -8.33 -9.08
CA ALA A 324 -46.32 -8.80 -9.61
C ALA A 324 -46.17 -10.29 -9.26
N SER A 325 -46.62 -11.16 -10.16
CA SER A 325 -46.28 -12.58 -10.14
C SER A 325 -44.79 -12.73 -10.45
N TYR A 326 -43.99 -13.02 -9.43
CA TYR A 326 -42.59 -13.37 -9.60
C TYR A 326 -42.48 -14.80 -10.16
N HIS A 327 -42.48 -14.92 -11.48
CA HIS A 327 -42.05 -16.15 -12.14
C HIS A 327 -40.52 -16.23 -12.09
N TYR A 328 -40.00 -17.11 -11.23
CA TYR A 328 -38.64 -17.61 -11.35
C TYR A 328 -38.59 -18.51 -12.60
N ARG A 329 -37.82 -18.10 -13.61
CA ARG A 329 -37.25 -18.98 -14.63
C ARG A 329 -35.80 -19.22 -14.31
#